data_AF-A0A1X2H825-F1
#
_entry.id   AF-A0A1X2H825-F1
#
_cell.length_a   1.000
_cell.length_b   1.000
_cell.length_c   1.000
_cell.angle_alpha   90.00
_cell.angle_beta   90.00
_cell.angle_gamma   90.00
#
_symmetry.space_group_name_H-M   'P 1'
#
loop_
_entity.id
_entity.type
_entity.pdbx_description
1 polymer ?
#
loop_
_entity_poly.entity_id
_entity_poly.type
_entity_poly.pdbx_seq_one_letter_code
_entity_poly.pdbx_strand_id
1 'polypeptide(L)' 'MALKLSPAGQRLATIIVSAPLMVATSWILYKRLVLGEERRTADGRAIRPAGVKVERTDERDL' A
#
# COMPACT_ATOMS: atom_id res chain seq x y z
N MET A 1 -35.27 8.46 -2.06
CA MET A 1 -35.33 9.50 -3.10
C MET A 1 -33.91 9.80 -3.56
N ALA A 2 -33.56 9.55 -4.82
CA ALA A 2 -32.23 9.92 -5.32
C ALA A 2 -32.19 11.43 -5.54
N LEU A 3 -31.38 12.14 -4.75
CA LEU A 3 -31.04 13.54 -5.02
C LEU A 3 -30.31 13.58 -6.37
N LYS A 4 -30.98 14.08 -7.41
CA LYS A 4 -30.34 14.35 -8.70
C LYS A 4 -29.34 15.49 -8.50
N LEU A 5 -28.06 15.16 -8.34
CA LEU A 5 -26.99 16.15 -8.39
C LEU A 5 -26.87 16.71 -9.82
N SER A 6 -26.51 17.98 -9.93
CA SER A 6 -26.11 18.57 -11.21
C SER A 6 -24.93 17.78 -11.80
N PRO A 7 -24.71 17.78 -13.13
CA PRO A 7 -23.59 17.07 -13.75
C PRO A 7 -22.22 17.44 -13.16
N ALA A 8 -22.05 18.71 -12.74
CA ALA A 8 -20.87 19.17 -12.03
C ALA A 8 -20.76 18.58 -10.61
N GLY A 9 -21.89 18.53 -9.87
CA GLY A 9 -21.95 17.91 -8.55
C GLY A 9 -21.67 16.41 -8.58
N GLN A 10 -22.11 15.70 -9.62
CA GLN A 10 -21.82 14.28 -9.79
C GLN A 10 -20.32 14.02 -10.01
N ARG A 11 -19.65 14.83 -10.83
CA ARG A 11 -18.20 14.77 -11.03
C ARG A 11 -17.45 15.05 -9.74
N LEU A 12 -17.86 16.07 -8.99
CA LEU A 12 -17.25 16.41 -7.71
C LEU A 12 -17.41 15.26 -6.70
N ALA A 13 -18.60 14.66 -6.62
CA ALA A 13 -18.84 13.50 -5.76
C ALA A 13 -17.94 12.31 -6.15
N THR A 14 -17.78 12.04 -7.46
CA THR A 14 -16.85 11.00 -7.94
C THR A 14 -15.41 11.30 -7.51
N ILE A 15 -14.95 12.55 -7.61
CA ILE A 15 -13.60 12.94 -7.19
C ILE A 15 -13.44 12.76 -5.69
N ILE A 16 -14.40 13.23 -4.89
CA ILE A 16 -14.37 13.11 -3.42
C ILE A 16 -14.28 11.63 -2.99
N VAL A 17 -14.98 10.74 -3.69
CA VAL A 17 -14.97 9.30 -3.37
C VAL A 17 -13.73 8.58 -3.90
N SER A 18 -13.27 8.91 -5.11
CA SER A 18 -12.17 8.18 -5.77
C SER A 18 -10.78 8.69 -5.36
N ALA A 19 -10.62 9.99 -5.10
CA ALA A 19 -9.33 10.57 -4.78
C ALA A 19 -8.67 9.95 -3.52
N PRO A 20 -9.38 9.70 -2.41
CA PRO A 20 -8.79 9.08 -1.22
C PRO A 20 -8.25 7.67 -1.49
N LEU A 21 -8.99 6.88 -2.29
CA LEU A 21 -8.56 5.53 -2.69
C LEU A 21 -7.29 5.59 -3.55
N MET A 22 -7.24 6.53 -4.49
CA MET A 22 -6.09 6.75 -5.35
C MET A 22 -4.86 7.14 -4.52
N VAL A 23 -5.00 8.10 -3.61
CA VAL A 23 -3.91 8.53 -2.71
C VAL A 23 -3.43 7.38 -1.82
N ALA A 24 -4.34 6.63 -1.21
CA ALA A 24 -3.97 5.51 -0.33
C ALA A 24 -3.22 4.41 -1.08
N THR A 25 -3.70 4.03 -2.27
CA THR A 25 -3.06 2.99 -3.08
C THR A 25 -1.70 3.44 -3.62
N SER A 26 -1.59 4.67 -4.12
CA SER A 26 -0.31 5.25 -4.54
C SER A 26 0.69 5.33 -3.39
N TRP A 27 0.24 5.71 -2.19
CA TRP A 27 1.11 5.78 -1.01
C TRP A 27 1.63 4.40 -0.57
N ILE A 28 0.77 3.39 -0.55
CA ILE A 28 1.17 2.01 -0.26
C ILE A 28 2.19 1.53 -1.29
N LEU A 29 1.97 1.84 -2.57
CA LEU A 29 2.88 1.46 -3.63
C LEU A 29 4.24 2.15 -3.49
N TYR A 30 4.24 3.45 -3.17
CA TYR A 30 5.45 4.23 -2.92
C TYR A 30 6.30 3.62 -1.78
N LYS A 31 5.66 3.26 -0.67
CA LYS A 31 6.32 2.58 0.45
C LYS A 31 6.96 1.25 0.05
N ARG A 32 6.34 0.51 -0.87
CA ARG A 32 6.86 -0.80 -1.33
C ARG A 32 7.94 -0.68 -2.39
N LEU A 33 7.75 0.15 -3.40
CA LEU A 33 8.64 0.22 -4.56
C LEU A 33 9.82 1.16 -4.34
N VAL A 34 9.63 2.25 -3.62
CA VAL A 34 10.67 3.27 -3.42
C VAL A 34 11.35 3.09 -2.07
N LEU A 35 10.58 2.92 -0.99
CA LEU A 35 11.16 2.73 0.35
C LEU A 35 11.55 1.29 0.65
N GLY A 36 11.15 0.32 -0.18
CA GLY A 36 11.45 -1.09 0.05
C GLY A 36 10.82 -1.66 1.32
N GLU A 37 9.80 -1.00 1.90
CA GLU A 37 9.14 -1.50 3.10
C GLU A 37 8.48 -2.86 2.79
N GLU A 38 8.90 -3.91 3.51
CA GLU A 38 8.29 -5.23 3.39
C GLU A 38 6.80 -5.18 3.76
N ARG A 39 6.00 -6.04 3.12
CA ARG A 39 4.55 -6.10 3.36
C ARG A 39 4.29 -6.44 4.83
N ARG A 40 3.74 -5.48 5.58
CA ARG A 40 3.27 -5.70 6.97
C ARG A 40 2.10 -6.68 6.95
N THR A 41 2.23 -7.77 7.69
CA THR A 41 1.14 -8.73 7.94
C THR A 41 0.36 -8.32 9.18
N ALA A 42 -0.87 -8.82 9.31
CA ALA A 42 -1.73 -8.56 10.48
C ALA A 42 -1.06 -8.95 11.82
N ASP A 43 -0.12 -9.89 11.79
CA ASP A 43 0.64 -10.35 12.97
C ASP A 43 1.93 -9.57 13.25
N GLY A 44 2.18 -8.45 12.57
CA GLY A 44 3.37 -7.61 12.78
C GLY A 44 4.70 -8.20 12.27
N ARG A 45 4.72 -9.44 11.81
CA ARG A 45 5.87 -10.02 11.09
C ARG A 45 5.83 -9.62 9.63
N ALA A 46 6.97 -9.27 9.05
CA ALA A 46 7.07 -9.03 7.62
C ALA A 46 7.05 -10.37 6.85
N ILE A 47 6.26 -10.47 5.77
CA ILE A 47 6.36 -11.61 4.86
C ILE A 47 7.59 -11.40 3.98
N ARG A 48 8.67 -12.12 4.28
CA ARG A 48 9.76 -12.31 3.32
C ARG A 48 9.22 -13.11 2.13
N PRO A 49 9.48 -12.69 0.88
CA PRO A 49 9.09 -13.50 -0.28
C PRO A 49 9.75 -14.87 -0.15
N ALA A 50 8.94 -15.93 -0.29
CA ALA A 50 9.41 -17.31 -0.26
C ALA A 50 10.45 -17.50 -1.38
N GLY A 51 11.73 -17.51 -1.01
CA GLY A 51 12.84 -17.59 -1.96
C GLY A 51 14.10 -16.80 -1.58
N VAL A 52 14.02 -15.85 -0.63
CA VAL A 52 15.22 -15.14 -0.14
C VAL A 52 15.95 -16.03 0.86
N LYS A 53 16.96 -16.76 0.39
CA LYS A 53 17.95 -17.42 1.25
C LYS A 53 18.77 -16.31 1.90
N VAL A 54 18.54 -16.07 3.19
CA VAL A 54 19.51 -15.35 3.99
C VAL A 54 20.63 -16.33 4.26
N GLU A 55 21.72 -16.17 3.51
CA GLU A 55 23.00 -16.75 3.84
C GLU A 55 23.35 -16.22 5.23
N ARG A 56 23.06 -17.06 6.23
CA ARG A 56 23.44 -16.83 7.62
C ARG A 56 24.95 -17.08 7.66
N THR A 57 25.72 -16.06 7.29
CA THR A 57 27.14 -15.97 7.62
C THR A 57 27.23 -15.76 9.14
N ASP A 58 26.93 -16.82 9.89
CA ASP A 58 27.48 -17.03 11.24
C ASP A 58 28.94 -17.48 11.04
N GLU A 59 29.75 -16.62 10.43
CA GLU A 59 31.21 -16.69 10.52
C GLU A 59 31.63 -15.46 11.30
N ARG A 60 32.41 -15.70 12.36
CA ARG A 60 32.87 -14.76 13.39
C ARG A 60 31.90 -14.65 14.56
N ASP A 61 31.93 -15.65 15.42
CA ASP A 61 32.50 -15.43 16.76
C ASP A 61 33.16 -16.75 17.19
N LEU A 62 34.47 -16.80 16.97
CA LEU A 62 35.42 -17.74 17.56
C LEU A 62 35.54 -17.48 19.07
#